data_AF-A0A3S3HIP1-F1
#
_entry.id   AF-A0A3S3HIP1-F1
#
_cell.length_a   1.000
_cell.length_b   1.000
_cell.length_c   1.000
_cell.angle_alpha   90.00
_cell.angle_beta   90.00
_cell.angle_gamma   90.00
#
_symmetry.space_group_name_H-M   'P 1'
#
loop_
_entity.id
_entity.type
_entity.pdbx_description
1 polymer ?
#
loop_
_entity_poly.entity_id
_entity_poly.type
_entity_poly.pdbx_seq_one_letter_code
_entity_poly.pdbx_strand_id
1 'polypeptide(L)'
;MDQPPTDSERALPPGWSLVRVDQAGEVRLGRQRSPEQDSGAHMTKYVRAANITPAGMNLTDLLEMNFTPAEREVFGLKVGDVLLTEASGSASQVGRSAIWRGEFDLCCFQNTVIRFRPHLTTSEYALVVFRHYAAAGVFAGAARGVGIQHLGGSRLAELPYPLPPLAEQTRITEIADIRLAEIREAEARLRSALHHLNEQVREIMATAVAGELAPRSPQTPEPDRARGSSRSGQINLFEETLNLDVPGLGATVPEGWLRRRVDHVGEVRLGRQRAPKHERGRNMRPYLRVANVYEDRIDTSDILRMNFEPEEVAIYELQDGDVLLNEGQSPELVGRPAIYRGEVPGACFQNTLIRFRAGDGIEPEYALLVFRHYMHSGVFREIARWSTNIAHLGLERFRALPFPIPPRDEQQRIVAEARRRLDAIAGQTRAVQASLARLPEFELELLAAAVAGELTPQDPHDEPSSELLQRLGPPRKTQATLSSLRGDTMPKRRPRPTRQAEPTPDLAAVLKENGGSLPLPELFAQAGYNRDLPEHVELFYLALRNALGGTIRLTGDAAENAELEVADAA
;
A
#
# COMPACT_ATOMS: atom_id res chain seq x y z
N MET A 1 -18.32 -16.59 -28.19
CA MET A 1 -18.27 -18.06 -28.23
C MET A 1 -16.81 -18.40 -28.01
N ASP A 2 -16.35 -18.80 -26.84
CA ASP A 2 -17.01 -19.51 -25.75
C ASP A 2 -16.63 -18.93 -24.38
N GLN A 3 -17.58 -18.93 -23.45
CA GLN A 3 -17.28 -18.70 -22.03
C GLN A 3 -16.50 -19.90 -21.49
N PRO A 4 -15.49 -19.72 -20.62
CA PRO A 4 -14.87 -20.84 -19.93
C PRO A 4 -15.95 -21.57 -19.10
N PRO A 5 -15.90 -22.90 -19.00
CA PRO A 5 -16.87 -23.66 -18.24
C PRO A 5 -16.82 -23.21 -16.77
N THR A 6 -17.98 -22.92 -16.20
CA THR A 6 -18.16 -22.74 -14.76
C THR A 6 -17.76 -24.05 -14.04
N ASP A 7 -16.94 -23.97 -13.00
CA ASP A 7 -16.36 -25.08 -12.21
C ASP A 7 -17.38 -26.09 -11.61
N SER A 8 -18.68 -25.96 -11.85
CA SER A 8 -19.72 -26.80 -11.23
C SER A 8 -20.00 -28.14 -11.95
N GLU A 9 -19.25 -28.51 -12.99
CA GLU A 9 -19.52 -29.74 -13.77
C GLU A 9 -18.31 -30.69 -13.97
N ARG A 10 -17.17 -30.47 -13.29
CA ARG A 10 -16.12 -31.50 -13.27
C ARG A 10 -16.52 -32.62 -12.30
N ALA A 11 -16.70 -33.83 -12.84
CA ALA A 11 -16.88 -35.02 -12.03
C ALA A 11 -15.64 -35.22 -11.14
N LEU A 12 -15.85 -35.45 -9.84
CA LEU A 12 -14.76 -35.75 -8.92
C LEU A 12 -14.03 -37.04 -9.34
N PRO A 13 -12.72 -37.16 -9.06
CA PRO A 13 -11.97 -38.38 -9.33
C PRO A 13 -12.57 -39.61 -8.61
N PRO A 14 -12.32 -40.83 -9.12
CA PRO A 14 -12.69 -42.05 -8.42
C PRO A 14 -12.15 -42.07 -6.99
N GLY A 15 -12.98 -42.45 -6.02
CA GLY A 15 -12.61 -42.53 -4.60
C GLY A 15 -12.78 -41.23 -3.82
N TRP A 16 -13.08 -40.11 -4.49
CA TRP A 16 -13.38 -38.83 -3.85
C TRP A 16 -14.87 -38.68 -3.52
N SER A 17 -15.16 -37.86 -2.52
CA SER A 17 -16.51 -37.48 -2.13
C SER A 17 -16.63 -35.96 -2.05
N LEU A 18 -17.77 -35.41 -2.45
CA LEU A 18 -18.10 -34.01 -2.15
C LEU A 18 -18.92 -33.96 -0.87
N VAL A 19 -18.39 -33.32 0.16
CA VAL A 19 -19.09 -33.10 1.44
C VAL A 19 -19.18 -31.62 1.74
N ARG A 20 -19.84 -31.24 2.83
CA ARG A 20 -19.73 -29.88 3.37
C ARG A 20 -18.54 -29.75 4.32
N VAL A 21 -18.04 -28.54 4.50
CA VAL A 21 -16.98 -28.26 5.49
C VAL A 21 -17.36 -28.76 6.89
N ASP A 22 -18.62 -28.59 7.32
CA ASP A 22 -19.09 -29.07 8.63
C ASP A 22 -19.17 -30.61 8.78
N GLN A 23 -19.07 -31.34 7.66
CA GLN A 23 -18.95 -32.79 7.66
C GLN A 23 -17.48 -33.22 7.69
N ALA A 24 -16.57 -32.44 7.09
CA ALA A 24 -15.13 -32.71 7.10
C ALA A 24 -14.46 -32.38 8.45
N GLY A 25 -15.01 -31.42 9.20
CA GLY A 25 -14.48 -31.01 10.51
C GLY A 25 -15.40 -30.06 11.29
N GLU A 26 -15.05 -29.79 12.55
CA GLU A 26 -15.81 -28.87 13.40
C GLU A 26 -15.45 -27.42 13.10
N VAL A 27 -16.43 -26.63 12.67
CA VAL A 27 -16.31 -25.17 12.51
C VAL A 27 -16.77 -24.44 13.76
N ARG A 28 -15.97 -23.48 14.25
CA ARG A 28 -16.32 -22.66 15.41
C ARG A 28 -15.81 -21.23 15.28
N LEU A 29 -16.71 -20.27 15.48
CA LEU A 29 -16.35 -18.87 15.65
C LEU A 29 -15.79 -18.63 17.06
N GLY A 30 -14.75 -17.81 17.17
CA GLY A 30 -14.11 -17.52 18.47
C GLY A 30 -14.94 -16.65 19.40
N ARG A 31 -14.39 -16.41 20.59
CA ARG A 31 -15.10 -15.68 21.66
C ARG A 31 -15.12 -14.17 21.35
N GLN A 32 -16.31 -13.57 21.40
CA GLN A 32 -16.44 -12.11 21.34
C GLN A 32 -15.88 -11.49 22.62
N ARG A 33 -15.01 -10.49 22.44
CA ARG A 33 -14.44 -9.69 23.54
C ARG A 33 -15.52 -8.82 24.18
N SER A 34 -15.51 -8.71 25.50
CA SER A 34 -16.27 -7.72 26.25
C SER A 34 -15.44 -7.11 27.39
N PRO A 35 -15.76 -5.90 27.88
CA PRO A 35 -15.00 -5.25 28.95
C PRO A 35 -14.90 -6.08 30.24
N GLU A 36 -15.89 -6.93 30.51
CA GLU A 36 -15.85 -7.85 31.66
C GLU A 36 -14.78 -8.94 31.56
N GLN A 37 -14.16 -9.09 30.40
CA GLN A 37 -13.10 -10.09 30.13
C GLN A 37 -11.71 -9.46 30.09
N ASP A 38 -11.59 -8.14 30.24
CA ASP A 38 -10.28 -7.46 30.27
C ASP A 38 -9.50 -7.77 31.56
N SER A 39 -10.17 -8.31 32.59
CA SER A 39 -9.53 -8.84 33.80
C SER A 39 -10.28 -10.06 34.34
N GLY A 40 -9.60 -10.93 35.09
CA GLY A 40 -10.22 -12.09 35.75
C GLY A 40 -9.21 -13.14 36.22
N ALA A 41 -9.71 -14.18 36.89
CA ALA A 41 -8.88 -15.23 37.49
C ALA A 41 -8.19 -16.16 36.46
N HIS A 42 -8.63 -16.11 35.21
CA HIS A 42 -8.23 -17.04 34.16
C HIS A 42 -7.82 -16.31 32.88
N MET A 43 -6.95 -15.31 33.01
CA MET A 43 -6.32 -14.66 31.86
C MET A 43 -5.63 -15.69 30.98
N THR A 44 -5.92 -15.63 29.68
CA THR A 44 -5.46 -16.60 28.69
C THR A 44 -5.09 -15.88 27.42
N LYS A 45 -3.93 -16.23 26.86
CA LYS A 45 -3.51 -15.74 25.54
C LYS A 45 -4.50 -16.17 24.48
N TYR A 46 -4.75 -15.30 23.50
CA TYR A 46 -5.63 -15.63 22.40
C TYR A 46 -5.12 -15.16 21.04
N VAL A 47 -5.44 -15.94 20.00
CA VAL A 47 -5.20 -15.60 18.61
C VAL A 47 -6.33 -14.68 18.10
N ARG A 48 -5.94 -13.62 17.41
CA ARG A 48 -6.82 -12.71 16.65
C ARG A 48 -6.44 -12.70 15.17
N ALA A 49 -7.29 -12.13 14.31
CA ALA A 49 -7.02 -12.07 12.87
C ALA A 49 -5.64 -11.48 12.51
N ALA A 50 -5.15 -10.51 13.29
CA ALA A 50 -3.82 -9.90 13.11
C ALA A 50 -2.65 -10.90 13.26
N ASN A 51 -2.85 -12.01 13.99
CA ASN A 51 -1.84 -13.04 14.17
C ASN A 51 -1.78 -14.02 12.99
N ILE A 52 -2.74 -14.01 12.07
CA ILE A 52 -2.76 -14.90 10.90
C ILE A 52 -2.22 -14.13 9.69
N THR A 53 -1.03 -14.49 9.22
CA THR A 53 -0.33 -13.82 8.12
C THR A 53 -0.16 -14.76 6.91
N PRO A 54 0.14 -14.24 5.70
CA PRO A 54 0.40 -15.09 4.54
C PRO A 54 1.55 -16.09 4.75
N ALA A 55 2.54 -15.72 5.57
CA ALA A 55 3.68 -16.57 5.92
C ALA A 55 3.39 -17.58 7.05
N GLY A 56 2.17 -17.58 7.59
CA GLY A 56 1.78 -18.39 8.76
C GLY A 56 1.42 -17.52 9.97
N MET A 57 1.54 -18.07 11.16
CA MET A 57 1.17 -17.34 12.38
C MET A 57 2.28 -16.39 12.85
N ASN A 58 1.90 -15.14 13.15
CA ASN A 58 2.72 -14.18 13.88
C ASN A 58 2.22 -14.09 15.32
N LEU A 59 3.02 -14.60 16.26
CA LEU A 59 2.68 -14.70 17.67
C LEU A 59 3.48 -13.74 18.56
N THR A 60 4.19 -12.75 17.99
CA THR A 60 5.00 -11.80 18.76
C THR A 60 4.14 -10.85 19.60
N ASP A 61 2.89 -10.63 19.21
CA ASP A 61 1.93 -9.77 19.88
C ASP A 61 0.64 -10.55 20.15
N LEU A 62 0.68 -11.43 21.16
CA LEU A 62 -0.51 -12.10 21.68
C LEU A 62 -1.07 -11.31 22.87
N LEU A 63 -2.36 -11.01 22.79
CA LEU A 63 -3.10 -10.39 23.87
C LEU A 63 -3.72 -11.45 24.78
N GLU A 64 -4.13 -11.02 25.97
CA GLU A 64 -4.82 -11.87 26.94
C GLU A 64 -6.23 -11.35 27.23
N MET A 65 -7.15 -12.28 27.47
CA MET A 65 -8.45 -11.97 28.06
C MET A 65 -8.89 -13.12 28.97
N ASN A 66 -9.84 -12.87 29.86
CA ASN A 66 -10.32 -13.87 30.79
C ASN A 66 -11.19 -14.91 30.07
N PHE A 67 -10.75 -16.17 30.09
CA PHE A 67 -11.53 -17.33 29.66
C PHE A 67 -11.76 -18.24 30.86
N THR A 68 -13.01 -18.42 31.27
CA THR A 68 -13.36 -19.38 32.33
C THR A 68 -12.89 -20.80 31.98
N PRO A 69 -12.70 -21.71 32.95
CA PRO A 69 -12.29 -23.09 32.67
C PRO A 69 -13.19 -23.77 31.61
N ALA A 70 -14.50 -23.56 31.70
CA ALA A 70 -15.44 -24.08 30.70
C ALA A 70 -15.29 -23.41 29.31
N GLU A 71 -15.00 -22.11 29.25
CA GLU A 71 -14.70 -21.45 27.98
C GLU A 71 -13.36 -21.93 27.39
N ARG A 72 -12.36 -22.26 28.20
CA ARG A 72 -11.09 -22.85 27.74
C ARG A 72 -11.29 -24.22 27.10
N GLU A 73 -12.24 -25.02 27.57
CA GLU A 73 -12.60 -26.29 26.91
C GLU A 73 -13.23 -26.08 25.52
N VAL A 74 -13.97 -24.99 25.35
CA VAL A 74 -14.70 -24.65 24.12
C VAL A 74 -13.79 -23.98 23.08
N PHE A 75 -13.00 -22.99 23.53
CA PHE A 75 -12.18 -22.10 22.70
C PHE A 75 -10.69 -22.44 22.75
N GLY A 76 -10.27 -23.46 23.51
CA GLY A 76 -8.90 -23.94 23.52
C GLY A 76 -8.49 -24.48 22.14
N LEU A 77 -7.34 -24.01 21.68
CA LEU A 77 -6.68 -24.50 20.48
C LEU A 77 -5.97 -25.84 20.76
N LYS A 78 -6.02 -26.72 19.77
CA LYS A 78 -5.34 -28.02 19.75
C LYS A 78 -4.42 -28.07 18.55
N VAL A 79 -3.35 -28.84 18.66
CA VAL A 79 -2.45 -29.12 17.52
C VAL A 79 -3.27 -29.66 16.36
N GLY A 80 -3.09 -29.07 15.17
CA GLY A 80 -3.85 -29.41 13.95
C GLY A 80 -5.12 -28.58 13.73
N ASP A 81 -5.49 -27.68 14.66
CA ASP A 81 -6.56 -26.72 14.39
C ASP A 81 -6.16 -25.79 13.24
N VAL A 82 -7.02 -25.65 12.24
CA VAL A 82 -6.84 -24.71 11.13
C VAL A 82 -7.61 -23.44 11.44
N LEU A 83 -6.92 -22.31 11.51
CA LEU A 83 -7.46 -21.01 11.87
C LEU A 83 -7.65 -20.17 10.62
N LEU A 84 -8.80 -19.51 10.49
CA LEU A 84 -9.16 -18.64 9.38
C LEU A 84 -9.54 -17.25 9.89
N THR A 85 -9.17 -16.19 9.16
CA THR A 85 -9.68 -14.84 9.44
C THR A 85 -11.17 -14.73 9.08
N GLU A 86 -11.98 -14.25 10.03
CA GLU A 86 -13.44 -14.08 9.84
C GLU A 86 -13.76 -12.88 8.97
N ALA A 87 -13.08 -11.76 9.21
CA ALA A 87 -13.32 -10.50 8.53
C ALA A 87 -12.07 -9.93 7.89
N SER A 88 -12.25 -9.23 6.78
CA SER A 88 -11.21 -8.36 6.23
C SER A 88 -11.80 -7.16 5.50
N GLY A 89 -11.08 -6.03 5.55
CA GLY A 89 -11.36 -4.85 4.72
C GLY A 89 -10.98 -5.02 3.25
N SER A 90 -10.35 -6.14 2.87
CA SER A 90 -10.12 -6.52 1.48
C SER A 90 -10.68 -7.90 1.21
N ALA A 91 -11.48 -8.01 0.13
CA ALA A 91 -12.05 -9.26 -0.36
C ALA A 91 -10.99 -10.36 -0.54
N SER A 92 -9.80 -9.98 -1.02
CA SER A 92 -8.68 -10.90 -1.28
C SER A 92 -7.97 -11.39 -0.02
N GLN A 93 -8.40 -10.95 1.16
CA GLN A 93 -7.75 -11.22 2.45
C GLN A 93 -8.70 -11.89 3.46
N VAL A 94 -9.95 -12.16 3.07
CA VAL A 94 -10.92 -12.92 3.85
C VAL A 94 -10.55 -14.40 3.85
N GLY A 95 -10.66 -15.07 5.00
CA GLY A 95 -10.42 -16.51 5.12
C GLY A 95 -8.95 -16.91 5.01
N ARG A 96 -8.02 -15.97 5.22
CA ARG A 96 -6.60 -16.29 5.34
C ARG A 96 -6.40 -17.34 6.43
N SER A 97 -5.64 -18.39 6.13
CA SER A 97 -5.59 -19.58 6.96
C SER A 97 -4.18 -19.97 7.42
N ALA A 98 -4.08 -20.55 8.63
CA ALA A 98 -2.86 -21.13 9.19
C ALA A 98 -3.17 -22.31 10.11
N ILE A 99 -2.23 -23.25 10.26
CA ILE A 99 -2.36 -24.39 11.18
C ILE A 99 -1.75 -24.01 12.54
N TRP A 100 -2.47 -24.28 13.62
CA TRP A 100 -1.96 -24.24 14.98
C TRP A 100 -1.08 -25.47 15.25
N ARG A 101 0.21 -25.26 15.53
CA ARG A 101 1.18 -26.36 15.73
C ARG A 101 1.50 -26.63 17.21
N GLY A 102 0.81 -25.97 18.14
CA GLY A 102 1.05 -26.15 19.58
C GLY A 102 2.13 -25.20 20.09
N GLU A 103 2.19 -23.99 19.56
CA GLU A 103 3.15 -22.96 19.90
C GLU A 103 3.03 -22.48 21.36
N PHE A 104 1.87 -22.71 21.98
CA PHE A 104 1.60 -22.47 23.39
C PHE A 104 0.72 -23.59 23.97
N ASP A 105 0.97 -23.96 25.23
CA ASP A 105 0.25 -25.03 25.94
C ASP A 105 -1.25 -24.72 26.13
N LEU A 106 -1.59 -23.45 26.34
CA LEU A 106 -2.98 -22.99 26.45
C LEU A 106 -3.16 -21.65 25.72
N CYS A 107 -3.78 -21.73 24.55
CA CYS A 107 -4.18 -20.57 23.77
C CYS A 107 -5.63 -20.71 23.34
N CYS A 108 -6.36 -19.60 23.37
CA CYS A 108 -7.73 -19.52 22.88
C CYS A 108 -7.79 -18.66 21.60
N PHE A 109 -8.99 -18.41 21.07
CA PHE A 109 -9.15 -17.57 19.88
C PHE A 109 -10.36 -16.64 19.99
N GLN A 110 -10.20 -15.45 19.40
CA GLN A 110 -11.20 -14.39 19.39
C GLN A 110 -12.20 -14.58 18.24
N ASN A 111 -13.35 -13.90 18.31
CA ASN A 111 -14.37 -13.88 17.24
C ASN A 111 -13.91 -13.27 15.91
N THR A 112 -12.69 -12.75 15.80
CA THR A 112 -12.08 -12.38 14.52
C THR A 112 -11.47 -13.58 13.79
N VAL A 113 -11.50 -14.76 14.43
CA VAL A 113 -10.94 -16.01 13.95
C VAL A 113 -12.03 -17.09 13.97
N ILE A 114 -12.06 -17.89 12.91
CA ILE A 114 -12.81 -19.13 12.83
C ILE A 114 -11.82 -20.29 12.95
N ARG A 115 -12.13 -21.24 13.81
CA ARG A 115 -11.41 -22.51 13.92
C ARG A 115 -12.14 -23.57 13.11
N PHE A 116 -11.41 -24.25 12.24
CA PHE A 116 -11.77 -25.54 11.67
C PHE A 116 -10.92 -26.62 12.33
N ARG A 117 -11.56 -27.57 13.01
CA ARG A 117 -10.88 -28.73 13.62
C ARG A 117 -11.14 -29.96 12.75
N PRO A 118 -10.11 -30.51 12.08
CA PRO A 118 -10.28 -31.64 11.17
C PRO A 118 -10.86 -32.89 11.85
N HIS A 119 -11.72 -33.64 11.14
CA HIS A 119 -12.28 -34.94 11.58
C HIS A 119 -12.12 -36.03 10.52
N LEU A 120 -12.44 -35.73 9.26
CA LEU A 120 -12.30 -36.64 8.11
C LEU A 120 -11.13 -36.30 7.18
N THR A 121 -10.40 -35.25 7.51
CA THR A 121 -9.31 -34.70 6.69
C THR A 121 -8.08 -34.46 7.55
N THR A 122 -6.91 -34.40 6.93
CA THR A 122 -5.70 -33.85 7.56
C THR A 122 -5.78 -32.33 7.65
N SER A 123 -5.02 -31.74 8.58
CA SER A 123 -4.93 -30.30 8.76
C SER A 123 -4.27 -29.64 7.55
N GLU A 124 -3.27 -30.31 7.00
CA GLU A 124 -2.47 -29.91 5.85
C GLU A 124 -3.33 -29.82 4.59
N TYR A 125 -4.16 -30.85 4.32
CA TYR A 125 -5.05 -30.82 3.16
C TYR A 125 -6.18 -29.79 3.34
N ALA A 126 -6.73 -29.66 4.54
CA ALA A 126 -7.68 -28.59 4.84
C ALA A 126 -7.08 -27.19 4.60
N LEU A 127 -5.80 -26.98 4.95
CA LEU A 127 -5.11 -25.73 4.65
C LEU A 127 -5.00 -25.48 3.14
N VAL A 128 -4.72 -26.51 2.33
CA VAL A 128 -4.70 -26.40 0.85
C VAL A 128 -6.07 -25.98 0.32
N VAL A 129 -7.14 -26.64 0.76
CA VAL A 129 -8.52 -26.31 0.34
C VAL A 129 -8.89 -24.87 0.71
N PHE A 130 -8.58 -24.43 1.93
CA PHE A 130 -8.93 -23.07 2.35
C PHE A 130 -8.07 -22.00 1.66
N ARG A 131 -6.80 -22.30 1.35
CA ARG A 131 -5.99 -21.42 0.49
C ARG A 131 -6.58 -21.31 -0.91
N HIS A 132 -7.04 -22.43 -1.49
CA HIS A 132 -7.75 -22.40 -2.76
C HIS A 132 -9.00 -21.51 -2.68
N TYR A 133 -9.83 -21.65 -1.64
CA TYR A 133 -11.04 -20.84 -1.46
C TYR A 133 -10.76 -19.34 -1.30
N ALA A 134 -9.66 -18.99 -0.66
CA ALA A 134 -9.20 -17.61 -0.58
C ALA A 134 -8.75 -17.09 -1.97
N ALA A 135 -7.90 -17.85 -2.67
CA ALA A 135 -7.33 -17.45 -3.96
C ALA A 135 -8.39 -17.38 -5.08
N ALA A 136 -9.32 -18.33 -5.11
CA ALA A 136 -10.41 -18.40 -6.08
C ALA A 136 -11.58 -17.44 -5.76
N GLY A 137 -11.52 -16.70 -4.65
CA GLY A 137 -12.57 -15.78 -4.24
C GLY A 137 -13.85 -16.44 -3.71
N VAL A 138 -13.82 -17.75 -3.41
CA VAL A 138 -14.96 -18.49 -2.81
C VAL A 138 -15.36 -17.86 -1.46
N PHE A 139 -14.37 -17.53 -0.63
CA PHE A 139 -14.64 -16.86 0.65
C PHE A 139 -15.21 -15.46 0.46
N ALA A 140 -14.69 -14.68 -0.48
CA ALA A 140 -15.20 -13.34 -0.79
C ALA A 140 -16.65 -13.40 -1.29
N GLY A 141 -17.00 -14.38 -2.14
CA GLY A 141 -18.36 -14.59 -2.63
C GLY A 141 -19.34 -15.06 -1.55
N ALA A 142 -18.86 -15.81 -0.55
CA ALA A 142 -19.67 -16.25 0.57
C ALA A 142 -19.82 -15.19 1.68
N ALA A 143 -18.89 -14.24 1.75
CA ALA A 143 -18.87 -13.18 2.75
C ALA A 143 -19.93 -12.09 2.48
N ARG A 144 -20.28 -11.34 3.53
CA ARG A 144 -21.23 -10.21 3.46
C ARG A 144 -20.62 -8.92 3.97
N GLY A 145 -21.06 -7.78 3.43
CA GLY A 145 -20.72 -6.45 3.91
C GLY A 145 -20.23 -5.52 2.79
N VAL A 146 -20.44 -4.20 2.98
CA VAL A 146 -19.89 -3.14 2.12
C VAL A 146 -18.67 -2.57 2.84
N GLY A 147 -17.47 -2.72 2.26
CA GLY A 147 -16.20 -2.36 2.89
C GLY A 147 -15.55 -3.53 3.61
N ILE A 148 -16.03 -3.89 4.80
CA ILE A 148 -15.54 -5.07 5.54
C ILE A 148 -16.39 -6.30 5.17
N GLN A 149 -15.73 -7.33 4.66
CA GLN A 149 -16.36 -8.60 4.30
C GLN A 149 -16.23 -9.60 5.45
N HIS A 150 -17.36 -10.14 5.89
CA HIS A 150 -17.48 -11.10 6.99
C HIS A 150 -17.83 -12.51 6.49
N LEU A 151 -16.91 -13.45 6.62
CA LEU A 151 -17.13 -14.88 6.43
C LEU A 151 -17.58 -15.48 7.76
N GLY A 152 -18.89 -15.56 8.01
CA GLY A 152 -19.40 -16.14 9.25
C GLY A 152 -19.19 -17.67 9.32
N GLY A 153 -19.05 -18.21 10.54
CA GLY A 153 -18.83 -19.66 10.74
C GLY A 153 -19.89 -20.57 10.11
N SER A 154 -21.16 -20.17 10.11
CA SER A 154 -22.23 -20.92 9.44
C SER A 154 -22.08 -20.95 7.92
N ARG A 155 -21.54 -19.88 7.31
CA ARG A 155 -21.29 -19.83 5.86
C ARG A 155 -20.13 -20.72 5.48
N LEU A 156 -19.03 -20.66 6.24
CA LEU A 156 -17.90 -21.58 6.07
C LEU A 156 -18.36 -23.03 6.16
N ALA A 157 -19.18 -23.36 7.18
CA ALA A 157 -19.74 -24.69 7.40
C ALA A 157 -20.54 -25.25 6.21
N GLU A 158 -21.22 -24.38 5.46
CA GLU A 158 -22.07 -24.76 4.32
C GLU A 158 -21.29 -24.95 3.00
N LEU A 159 -20.05 -24.46 2.91
CA LEU A 159 -19.28 -24.54 1.68
C LEU A 159 -19.06 -26.01 1.27
N PRO A 160 -19.03 -26.31 -0.05
CA PRO A 160 -18.60 -27.62 -0.53
C PRO A 160 -17.16 -27.88 -0.06
N TYR A 161 -16.77 -29.14 0.03
CA TYR A 161 -15.46 -29.58 0.46
C TYR A 161 -15.11 -30.88 -0.29
N PRO A 162 -14.12 -30.84 -1.21
CA PRO A 162 -13.68 -32.04 -1.92
C PRO A 162 -12.84 -32.90 -0.98
N LEU A 163 -13.25 -34.14 -0.77
CA LEU A 163 -12.65 -35.08 0.19
C LEU A 163 -12.01 -36.29 -0.54
N PRO A 164 -10.68 -36.27 -0.75
CA PRO A 164 -9.91 -37.42 -1.20
C PRO A 164 -9.74 -38.48 -0.10
N PRO A 165 -9.33 -39.71 -0.46
CA PRO A 165 -8.72 -40.65 0.48
C PRO A 165 -7.61 -40.02 1.34
N LEU A 166 -7.47 -40.46 2.60
CA LEU A 166 -6.47 -39.90 3.52
C LEU A 166 -5.03 -40.05 3.02
N ALA A 167 -4.71 -41.18 2.38
CA ALA A 167 -3.39 -41.40 1.79
C ALA A 167 -3.11 -40.44 0.62
N GLU A 168 -4.12 -40.17 -0.22
CA GLU A 168 -4.01 -39.18 -1.29
C GLU A 168 -3.87 -37.75 -0.75
N GLN A 169 -4.58 -37.40 0.32
CA GLN A 169 -4.42 -36.09 0.99
C GLN A 169 -2.94 -35.83 1.35
N THR A 170 -2.23 -36.81 1.91
CA THR A 170 -0.80 -36.70 2.21
C THR A 170 0.02 -36.44 0.94
N ARG A 171 -0.17 -37.24 -0.11
CA ARG A 171 0.56 -37.06 -1.39
C ARG A 171 0.30 -35.69 -2.01
N ILE A 172 -0.95 -35.22 -1.99
CA ILE A 172 -1.33 -33.88 -2.49
C ILE A 172 -0.59 -32.81 -1.70
N THR A 173 -0.58 -32.89 -0.37
CA THR A 173 0.06 -31.88 0.48
C THR A 173 1.57 -31.82 0.31
N GLU A 174 2.24 -32.97 0.14
CA GLU A 174 3.68 -33.02 -0.10
C GLU A 174 4.06 -32.30 -1.39
N ILE A 175 3.35 -32.56 -2.49
CA ILE A 175 3.61 -31.88 -3.77
C ILE A 175 3.23 -30.40 -3.69
N ALA A 176 2.08 -30.07 -3.12
CA ALA A 176 1.62 -28.69 -2.99
C ALA A 176 2.61 -27.85 -2.18
N ASP A 177 3.13 -28.37 -1.06
CA ASP A 177 4.10 -27.65 -0.22
C ASP A 177 5.43 -27.38 -0.96
N ILE A 178 5.94 -28.36 -1.72
CA ILE A 178 7.13 -28.19 -2.55
C ILE A 178 6.90 -27.08 -3.58
N ARG A 179 5.81 -27.14 -4.34
CA ARG A 179 5.51 -26.19 -5.41
C ARG A 179 5.22 -24.78 -4.88
N LEU A 180 4.49 -24.66 -3.77
CA LEU A 180 4.26 -23.39 -3.09
C LEU A 180 5.56 -22.78 -2.54
N ALA A 181 6.51 -23.62 -2.08
CA ALA A 181 7.83 -23.14 -1.67
C ALA A 181 8.63 -22.59 -2.86
N GLU A 182 8.63 -23.28 -4.00
CA GLU A 182 9.27 -22.81 -5.25
C GLU A 182 8.70 -21.46 -5.72
N ILE A 183 7.37 -21.27 -5.63
CA ILE A 183 6.70 -19.99 -5.95
C ILE A 183 7.19 -18.88 -5.01
N ARG A 184 7.22 -19.12 -3.69
CA ARG A 184 7.69 -18.13 -2.71
C ARG A 184 9.15 -17.76 -2.93
N GLU A 185 10.01 -18.72 -3.25
CA GLU A 185 11.40 -18.45 -3.59
C GLU A 185 11.53 -17.64 -4.88
N ALA A 186 10.74 -17.96 -5.91
CA ALA A 186 10.72 -17.20 -7.15
C ALA A 186 10.28 -15.76 -6.90
N GLU A 187 9.24 -15.54 -6.08
CA GLU A 187 8.81 -14.20 -5.67
C GLU A 187 9.94 -13.42 -4.98
N ALA A 188 10.61 -14.05 -4.00
CA ALA A 188 11.72 -13.44 -3.27
C ALA A 188 12.88 -13.07 -4.21
N ARG A 189 13.25 -13.97 -5.14
CA ARG A 189 14.29 -13.71 -6.16
C ARG A 189 13.92 -12.55 -7.07
N LEU A 190 12.68 -12.48 -7.56
CA LEU A 190 12.20 -11.40 -8.43
C LEU A 190 12.15 -10.05 -7.69
N ARG A 191 11.69 -10.02 -6.45
CA ARG A 191 11.70 -8.81 -5.61
C ARG A 191 13.13 -8.32 -5.33
N SER A 192 14.05 -9.26 -5.07
CA SER A 192 15.48 -8.95 -4.94
C SER A 192 16.04 -8.38 -6.24
N ALA A 193 15.71 -8.96 -7.40
CA ALA A 193 16.12 -8.43 -8.70
C ALA A 193 15.64 -6.98 -8.91
N LEU A 194 14.38 -6.66 -8.56
CA LEU A 194 13.90 -5.26 -8.62
C LEU A 194 14.70 -4.32 -7.73
N HIS A 195 15.12 -4.77 -6.55
CA HIS A 195 15.97 -3.99 -5.66
C HIS A 195 17.32 -3.67 -6.32
N HIS A 196 18.00 -4.68 -6.84
CA HIS A 196 19.30 -4.50 -7.52
C HIS A 196 19.18 -3.63 -8.77
N LEU A 197 18.11 -3.76 -9.55
CA LEU A 197 17.86 -2.88 -10.71
C LEU A 197 17.70 -1.42 -10.29
N ASN A 198 17.01 -1.16 -9.18
CA ASN A 198 16.89 0.20 -8.64
C ASN A 198 18.24 0.74 -8.14
N GLU A 199 19.09 -0.10 -7.54
CA GLU A 199 20.45 0.30 -7.16
C GLU A 199 21.31 0.64 -8.38
N GLN A 200 21.24 -0.16 -9.45
CA GLN A 200 21.93 0.14 -10.70
C GLN A 200 21.49 1.47 -11.33
N VAL A 201 20.20 1.81 -11.26
CA VAL A 201 19.72 3.15 -11.69
C VAL A 201 20.43 4.25 -10.93
N ARG A 202 20.54 4.13 -9.59
CA ARG A 202 21.22 5.14 -8.76
C ARG A 202 22.71 5.22 -9.09
N GLU A 203 23.36 4.08 -9.28
CA GLU A 203 24.78 4.01 -9.66
C GLU A 203 25.06 4.65 -11.02
N ILE A 204 24.18 4.44 -12.02
CA ILE A 204 24.30 5.09 -13.33
C ILE A 204 24.24 6.62 -13.18
N MET A 205 23.33 7.14 -12.36
CA MET A 205 23.23 8.58 -12.12
C MET A 205 24.48 9.11 -11.40
N ALA A 206 24.94 8.41 -10.37
CA ALA A 206 26.13 8.81 -9.62
C ALA A 206 27.39 8.83 -10.51
N THR A 207 27.62 7.78 -11.30
CA THR A 207 28.76 7.68 -12.22
C THR A 207 28.66 8.67 -13.38
N ALA A 208 27.45 9.02 -13.84
CA ALA A 208 27.23 10.08 -14.83
C ALA A 208 27.70 11.45 -14.31
N VAL A 209 27.39 11.76 -13.04
CA VAL A 209 27.72 13.02 -12.39
C VAL A 209 29.19 13.06 -11.92
N ALA A 210 29.81 11.89 -11.71
CA ALA A 210 31.22 11.75 -11.37
C ALA A 210 32.16 11.73 -12.61
N GLY A 211 31.62 11.64 -13.84
CA GLY A 211 32.42 11.55 -15.06
C GLY A 211 33.07 10.17 -15.27
N GLU A 212 32.50 9.13 -14.65
CA GLU A 212 32.98 7.76 -14.69
C GLU A 212 32.15 6.86 -15.63
N LEU A 213 30.98 7.34 -16.06
CA LEU A 213 30.04 6.54 -16.84
C LEU A 213 30.52 6.27 -18.28
N ALA A 214 31.21 7.22 -18.90
CA ALA A 214 31.70 7.13 -20.27
C ALA A 214 33.22 7.39 -20.32
N PRO A 215 33.97 6.75 -21.26
CA PRO A 215 35.42 6.99 -21.39
C PRO A 215 35.71 8.48 -21.55
N ARG A 216 36.74 9.01 -20.90
CA ARG A 216 37.09 10.44 -21.05
C ARG A 216 37.83 10.65 -22.37
N SER A 217 37.60 11.78 -23.04
CA SER A 217 38.35 12.10 -24.26
C SER A 217 39.79 12.44 -23.86
N PRO A 218 40.83 11.86 -24.50
CA PRO A 218 42.20 12.29 -24.26
C PRO A 218 42.44 13.62 -24.97
N GLN A 219 42.00 14.74 -24.38
CA GLN A 219 42.32 16.08 -24.87
C GLN A 219 42.29 17.13 -23.75
N THR A 220 43.46 17.74 -23.55
CA THR A 220 43.77 18.91 -22.74
C THR A 220 42.89 20.09 -23.15
N PRO A 221 42.26 20.85 -22.24
CA PRO A 221 41.73 22.15 -22.61
C PRO A 221 42.88 23.16 -22.63
N GLU A 222 43.33 23.56 -23.83
CA GLU A 222 43.86 24.92 -23.99
C GLU A 222 42.70 25.88 -23.76
N PRO A 223 42.81 26.86 -22.85
CA PRO A 223 41.74 27.82 -22.62
C PRO A 223 41.57 28.67 -23.89
N ASP A 224 40.37 28.61 -24.45
CA ASP A 224 39.95 29.37 -25.63
C ASP A 224 40.10 30.88 -25.35
N ARG A 225 41.21 31.46 -25.80
CA ARG A 225 41.45 32.91 -25.82
C ARG A 225 40.65 33.52 -26.96
N ALA A 226 39.34 33.62 -26.80
CA ALA A 226 38.50 34.45 -27.64
C ALA A 226 38.87 35.94 -27.40
N ARG A 227 39.47 36.56 -28.41
CA ARG A 227 39.81 37.99 -28.46
C ARG A 227 38.54 38.83 -28.56
N GLY A 228 38.37 39.80 -27.68
CA GLY A 228 37.37 40.86 -27.86
C GLY A 228 37.22 41.85 -26.69
N SER A 229 37.97 42.95 -26.77
CA SER A 229 37.70 44.26 -26.14
C SER A 229 37.87 44.42 -24.62
N SER A 230 39.04 44.95 -24.27
CA SER A 230 39.40 45.58 -22.99
C SER A 230 38.34 46.56 -22.47
N ARG A 231 37.83 46.31 -21.26
CA ARG A 231 37.62 47.36 -20.25
C ARG A 231 37.99 46.80 -18.88
N SER A 232 38.97 47.48 -18.31
CA SER A 232 39.57 47.31 -17.00
C SER A 232 38.54 47.16 -15.87
N GLY A 233 38.63 46.01 -15.21
CA GLY A 233 37.98 45.67 -13.96
C GLY A 233 38.39 44.25 -13.62
N GLN A 234 39.49 44.07 -12.88
CA GLN A 234 39.87 42.77 -12.33
C GLN A 234 38.73 42.30 -11.41
N ILE A 235 37.83 41.47 -11.93
CA ILE A 235 36.99 40.62 -11.12
C ILE A 235 37.75 39.31 -11.01
N ASN A 236 38.26 39.01 -9.81
CA ASN A 236 38.81 37.71 -9.48
C ASN A 236 37.73 36.65 -9.78
N LEU A 237 37.86 35.95 -10.90
CA LEU A 237 36.99 34.85 -11.32
C LEU A 237 37.43 33.52 -10.65
N PHE A 238 37.92 33.60 -9.41
CA PHE A 238 38.37 32.45 -8.63
C PHE A 238 37.22 32.02 -7.71
N GLU A 239 36.78 30.78 -7.91
CA GLU A 239 36.22 29.90 -6.89
C GLU A 239 35.44 30.62 -5.76
N GLU A 240 34.19 30.99 -6.03
CA GLU A 240 33.20 30.86 -4.97
C GLU A 240 33.03 29.35 -4.73
N THR A 241 33.91 28.80 -3.90
CA THR A 241 33.74 27.49 -3.28
C THR A 241 32.45 27.59 -2.47
N LEU A 242 31.33 27.21 -3.09
CA LEU A 242 30.07 26.99 -2.40
C LEU A 242 30.30 25.78 -1.50
N ASN A 243 30.78 26.05 -0.29
CA ASN A 243 30.76 25.10 0.84
C ASN A 243 29.30 24.94 1.29
N LEU A 244 28.49 24.34 0.42
CA LEU A 244 27.33 23.58 0.84
C LEU A 244 27.87 22.17 1.09
N ASP A 245 28.21 21.90 2.34
CA ASP A 245 28.59 20.57 2.82
C ASP A 245 27.35 19.68 2.84
N VAL A 246 26.81 19.41 1.65
CA VAL A 246 25.59 18.63 1.42
C VAL A 246 26.03 17.24 0.98
N PRO A 247 25.79 16.20 1.80
CA PRO A 247 26.09 14.82 1.45
C PRO A 247 25.50 14.45 0.08
N GLY A 248 26.29 13.82 -0.78
CA GLY A 248 25.88 13.42 -2.14
C GLY A 248 26.36 14.34 -3.27
N LEU A 249 26.85 15.53 -2.94
CA LEU A 249 27.60 16.40 -3.85
C LEU A 249 29.09 16.15 -3.64
N GLY A 250 29.72 15.36 -4.50
CA GLY A 250 31.14 15.01 -4.37
C GLY A 250 32.03 16.25 -4.16
N ALA A 251 33.07 16.15 -3.33
CA ALA A 251 33.90 17.31 -2.95
C ALA A 251 34.59 17.98 -4.14
N THR A 252 34.97 17.19 -5.17
CA THR A 252 35.69 17.65 -6.37
C THR A 252 34.93 17.27 -7.64
N VAL A 253 35.23 17.96 -8.74
CA VAL A 253 34.82 17.55 -10.10
C VAL A 253 36.04 17.02 -10.87
N PRO A 254 35.85 16.15 -11.87
CA PRO A 254 36.94 15.67 -12.71
C PRO A 254 37.72 16.81 -13.40
N GLU A 255 38.99 16.55 -13.74
CA GLU A 255 39.83 17.52 -14.45
C GLU A 255 39.18 18.01 -15.75
N GLY A 256 39.06 19.33 -15.97
CA GLY A 256 38.41 19.88 -17.16
C GLY A 256 36.89 20.03 -17.06
N TRP A 257 36.28 19.58 -15.96
CA TRP A 257 34.90 19.93 -15.62
C TRP A 257 34.86 21.25 -14.85
N LEU A 258 33.78 22.00 -15.02
CA LEU A 258 33.48 23.19 -14.22
C LEU A 258 32.41 22.85 -13.17
N ARG A 259 32.38 23.63 -12.10
CA ARG A 259 31.28 23.62 -11.12
C ARG A 259 30.71 25.02 -11.03
N ARG A 260 29.38 25.16 -11.19
CA ARG A 260 28.65 26.43 -11.05
C ARG A 260 27.35 26.20 -10.29
N ARG A 261 26.68 27.27 -9.89
CA ARG A 261 25.33 27.18 -9.33
C ARG A 261 24.31 26.84 -10.42
N VAL A 262 23.21 26.19 -10.05
CA VAL A 262 22.11 25.87 -10.96
C VAL A 262 21.59 27.12 -11.68
N ASP A 263 21.48 28.27 -10.99
CA ASP A 263 21.03 29.52 -11.60
C ASP A 263 22.03 30.19 -12.56
N HIS A 264 23.29 29.76 -12.56
CA HIS A 264 24.31 30.22 -13.51
C HIS A 264 24.37 29.37 -14.78
N VAL A 265 23.78 28.17 -14.77
CA VAL A 265 23.83 27.22 -15.90
C VAL A 265 22.51 27.12 -16.67
N GLY A 266 21.44 27.73 -16.15
CA GLY A 266 20.14 27.75 -16.78
C GLY A 266 19.15 28.66 -16.08
N GLU A 267 18.02 28.92 -16.73
CA GLU A 267 16.93 29.71 -16.15
C GLU A 267 16.11 28.84 -15.21
N VAL A 268 16.01 29.25 -13.94
CA VAL A 268 15.17 28.60 -12.93
C VAL A 268 13.96 29.47 -12.62
N ARG A 269 12.75 28.91 -12.74
CA ARG A 269 11.51 29.64 -12.49
C ARG A 269 10.45 28.80 -11.77
N LEU A 270 9.75 29.42 -10.82
CA LEU A 270 8.57 28.83 -10.20
C LEU A 270 7.34 29.05 -11.09
N GLY A 271 6.46 28.06 -11.18
CA GLY A 271 5.25 28.17 -12.00
C GLY A 271 4.22 29.18 -11.49
N ARG A 272 3.12 29.30 -12.23
CA ARG A 272 2.06 30.26 -11.92
C ARG A 272 1.24 29.80 -10.71
N GLN A 273 0.99 30.70 -9.75
CA GLN A 273 0.08 30.43 -8.64
C GLN A 273 -1.37 30.44 -9.11
N ARG A 274 -2.14 29.43 -8.71
CA ARG A 274 -3.58 29.38 -8.97
C ARG A 274 -4.32 30.44 -8.14
N ALA A 275 -5.29 31.09 -8.76
CA ALA A 275 -6.21 32.01 -8.12
C ALA A 275 -7.59 31.90 -8.81
N PRO A 276 -8.70 32.21 -8.12
CA PRO A 276 -10.05 32.08 -8.71
C PRO A 276 -10.23 32.81 -10.04
N LYS A 277 -9.57 33.97 -10.21
CA LYS A 277 -9.59 34.76 -11.45
C LYS A 277 -8.97 34.04 -12.66
N HIS A 278 -8.17 32.99 -12.46
CA HIS A 278 -7.57 32.19 -13.54
C HIS A 278 -8.43 30.97 -13.91
N GLU A 279 -9.52 30.70 -13.20
CA GLU A 279 -10.38 29.53 -13.49
C GLU A 279 -11.24 29.73 -14.75
N ARG A 280 -11.42 30.98 -15.16
CA ARG A 280 -12.15 31.37 -16.37
C ARG A 280 -11.39 32.48 -17.07
N GLY A 281 -11.43 32.51 -18.40
CA GLY A 281 -10.81 33.58 -19.17
C GLY A 281 -10.76 33.24 -20.65
N ARG A 282 -10.24 34.18 -21.45
CA ARG A 282 -10.21 34.05 -22.92
C ARG A 282 -9.06 33.15 -23.40
N ASN A 283 -8.00 33.01 -22.60
CA ASN A 283 -6.75 32.35 -22.97
C ASN A 283 -6.52 31.12 -22.08
N MET A 284 -7.46 30.17 -22.11
CA MET A 284 -7.34 28.92 -21.37
C MET A 284 -6.24 28.04 -21.98
N ARG A 285 -5.16 27.82 -21.24
CA ARG A 285 -4.04 26.96 -21.64
C ARG A 285 -4.00 25.69 -20.78
N PRO A 286 -3.59 24.54 -21.35
CA PRO A 286 -3.26 23.38 -20.55
C PRO A 286 -2.11 23.72 -19.59
N TYR A 287 -2.09 23.12 -18.41
CA TYR A 287 -0.95 23.29 -17.51
C TYR A 287 -0.56 22.00 -16.80
N LEU A 288 0.73 21.85 -16.54
CA LEU A 288 1.28 20.76 -15.74
C LEU A 288 1.37 21.16 -14.27
N ARG A 289 1.12 20.19 -13.40
CA ARG A 289 1.22 20.28 -11.94
C ARG A 289 1.95 19.06 -11.38
N VAL A 290 2.20 19.05 -10.08
CA VAL A 290 2.82 17.92 -9.36
C VAL A 290 2.22 16.53 -9.69
N ALA A 291 0.92 16.47 -9.98
CA ALA A 291 0.23 15.23 -10.37
C ALA A 291 0.69 14.67 -11.74
N ASN A 292 1.19 15.52 -12.63
CA ASN A 292 1.62 15.14 -13.97
C ASN A 292 3.10 14.76 -14.04
N VAL A 293 3.94 15.23 -13.11
CA VAL A 293 5.41 15.05 -13.17
C VAL A 293 5.84 13.85 -12.34
N TYR A 294 6.15 12.75 -13.02
CA TYR A 294 6.78 11.54 -12.47
C TYR A 294 8.30 11.58 -12.71
N GLU A 295 9.07 10.59 -12.25
CA GLU A 295 10.50 10.55 -12.54
C GLU A 295 10.72 10.22 -14.03
N ASP A 296 11.31 11.17 -14.78
CA ASP A 296 11.57 11.09 -16.23
C ASP A 296 10.33 10.71 -17.07
N ARG A 297 9.14 11.06 -16.58
CA ARG A 297 7.88 10.82 -17.29
C ARG A 297 6.86 11.89 -16.96
N ILE A 298 6.24 12.46 -17.99
CA ILE A 298 5.08 13.32 -17.85
C ILE A 298 3.82 12.50 -18.13
N ASP A 299 2.91 12.45 -17.17
CA ASP A 299 1.59 11.86 -17.33
C ASP A 299 0.60 12.88 -17.88
N THR A 300 0.03 12.56 -19.04
CA THR A 300 -0.92 13.40 -19.78
C THR A 300 -2.36 12.93 -19.66
N SER A 301 -2.63 11.91 -18.83
CA SER A 301 -3.99 11.37 -18.66
C SER A 301 -4.96 12.38 -18.05
N ASP A 302 -4.47 13.29 -17.21
CA ASP A 302 -5.26 14.31 -16.51
C ASP A 302 -4.62 15.71 -16.61
N ILE A 303 -4.93 16.40 -17.71
CA ILE A 303 -4.47 17.76 -17.98
C ILE A 303 -5.57 18.78 -17.72
N LEU A 304 -5.32 19.64 -16.73
CA LEU A 304 -6.20 20.76 -16.41
C LEU A 304 -5.86 22.00 -17.23
N ARG A 305 -6.78 22.97 -17.24
CA ARG A 305 -6.62 24.24 -17.91
C ARG A 305 -6.83 25.40 -16.95
N MET A 306 -6.08 26.49 -17.16
CA MET A 306 -6.32 27.77 -16.51
C MET A 306 -6.00 28.92 -17.47
N ASN A 307 -6.55 30.10 -17.20
CA ASN A 307 -6.30 31.30 -18.00
C ASN A 307 -4.89 31.81 -17.74
N PHE A 308 -4.16 32.09 -18.82
CA PHE A 308 -2.90 32.82 -18.82
C PHE A 308 -3.03 34.03 -19.73
N GLU A 309 -2.75 35.22 -19.22
CA GLU A 309 -2.67 36.40 -20.07
C GLU A 309 -1.54 36.25 -21.10
N PRO A 310 -1.61 36.91 -22.27
CA PRO A 310 -0.60 36.74 -23.33
C PRO A 310 0.84 36.94 -22.86
N GLU A 311 1.06 37.89 -21.94
CA GLU A 311 2.37 38.17 -21.33
C GLU A 311 2.81 37.06 -20.37
N GLU A 312 1.87 36.39 -19.71
CA GLU A 312 2.13 35.24 -18.85
C GLU A 312 2.46 33.98 -19.67
N VAL A 313 1.84 33.81 -20.84
CA VAL A 313 2.16 32.69 -21.75
C VAL A 313 3.63 32.77 -22.16
N ALA A 314 4.13 33.95 -22.52
CA ALA A 314 5.55 34.14 -22.86
C ALA A 314 6.53 33.74 -21.75
N ILE A 315 6.07 33.72 -20.49
CA ILE A 315 6.86 33.35 -19.31
C ILE A 315 6.74 31.86 -18.99
N TYR A 316 5.50 31.35 -18.98
CA TYR A 316 5.15 30.05 -18.42
C TYR A 316 4.99 28.95 -19.45
N GLU A 317 4.93 29.25 -20.75
CA GLU A 317 4.86 28.23 -21.78
C GLU A 317 6.14 27.36 -21.77
N LEU A 318 5.91 26.05 -21.74
CA LEU A 318 6.95 25.04 -21.73
C LEU A 318 7.51 24.85 -23.13
N GLN A 319 8.82 24.66 -23.17
CA GLN A 319 9.60 24.40 -24.38
C GLN A 319 10.21 23.01 -24.29
N ASP A 320 10.36 22.37 -25.45
CA ASP A 320 11.10 21.12 -25.56
C ASP A 320 12.47 21.25 -24.87
N GLY A 321 12.78 20.31 -23.98
CA GLY A 321 13.99 20.33 -23.16
C GLY A 321 13.84 20.99 -21.79
N ASP A 322 12.70 21.59 -21.45
CA ASP A 322 12.47 22.10 -20.09
C ASP A 322 12.44 20.95 -19.08
N VAL A 323 13.25 21.04 -18.01
CA VAL A 323 13.22 20.07 -16.91
C VAL A 323 12.34 20.61 -15.80
N LEU A 324 11.26 19.88 -15.49
CA LEU A 324 10.31 20.18 -14.43
C LEU A 324 10.65 19.38 -13.18
N LEU A 325 10.64 20.04 -12.02
CA LEU A 325 10.88 19.44 -10.71
C LEU A 325 9.68 19.70 -9.80
N ASN A 326 9.29 18.68 -9.04
CA ASN A 326 8.26 18.85 -8.01
C ASN A 326 8.74 19.78 -6.89
N GLU A 327 8.04 20.90 -6.69
CA GLU A 327 8.38 21.88 -5.64
C GLU A 327 7.99 21.38 -4.26
N GLY A 328 6.79 20.81 -4.12
CA GLY A 328 6.25 20.28 -2.87
C GLY A 328 5.76 18.84 -3.02
N GLN A 329 6.34 17.92 -2.24
CA GLN A 329 5.97 16.49 -2.26
C GLN A 329 6.38 15.81 -0.94
N SER A 330 6.12 14.52 -0.77
CA SER A 330 6.72 13.73 0.33
C SER A 330 8.26 13.86 0.36
N PRO A 331 8.90 13.72 1.53
CA PRO A 331 10.36 13.90 1.68
C PRO A 331 11.22 13.05 0.74
N GLU A 332 10.73 11.87 0.34
CA GLU A 332 11.43 10.93 -0.54
C GLU A 332 11.30 11.26 -2.02
N LEU A 333 10.32 12.11 -2.39
CA LEU A 333 9.95 12.43 -3.77
C LEU A 333 10.05 13.93 -4.07
N VAL A 334 10.55 14.73 -3.13
CA VAL A 334 10.81 16.16 -3.32
C VAL A 334 11.83 16.36 -4.44
N GLY A 335 11.57 17.32 -5.33
CA GLY A 335 12.41 17.59 -6.48
C GLY A 335 12.36 16.55 -7.59
N ARG A 336 11.41 15.59 -7.55
CA ARG A 336 11.23 14.58 -8.61
C ARG A 336 11.20 15.24 -10.00
N PRO A 337 12.17 14.91 -10.88
CA PRO A 337 12.32 15.62 -12.14
C PRO A 337 11.79 14.83 -13.35
N ALA A 338 11.24 15.54 -14.33
CA ALA A 338 11.00 15.05 -15.69
C ALA A 338 11.34 16.12 -16.71
N ILE A 339 11.83 15.71 -17.88
CA ILE A 339 12.00 16.62 -19.01
C ILE A 339 10.71 16.64 -19.86
N TYR A 340 10.31 17.83 -20.27
CA TYR A 340 9.19 18.07 -21.16
C TYR A 340 9.66 17.95 -22.61
N ARG A 341 9.02 17.05 -23.35
CA ARG A 341 9.33 16.69 -24.74
C ARG A 341 8.20 17.08 -25.70
N GLY A 342 7.47 18.14 -25.36
CA GLY A 342 6.33 18.61 -26.16
C GLY A 342 5.06 17.76 -26.03
N GLU A 343 4.92 16.97 -24.96
CA GLU A 343 3.81 16.01 -24.80
C GLU A 343 2.43 16.69 -24.82
N VAL A 344 2.35 17.96 -24.42
CA VAL A 344 1.12 18.75 -24.39
C VAL A 344 1.35 20.12 -25.01
N PRO A 345 1.11 20.30 -26.33
CA PRO A 345 1.38 21.56 -27.02
C PRO A 345 0.77 22.79 -26.33
N GLY A 346 1.58 23.82 -26.14
CA GLY A 346 1.19 25.07 -25.49
C GLY A 346 0.90 24.95 -24.00
N ALA A 347 1.41 23.90 -23.35
CA ALA A 347 1.31 23.74 -21.90
C ALA A 347 2.12 24.78 -21.14
N CYS A 348 1.50 25.33 -20.11
CA CYS A 348 2.18 26.09 -19.07
C CYS A 348 2.40 25.22 -17.83
N PHE A 349 2.91 25.79 -16.74
CA PHE A 349 3.11 25.06 -15.48
C PHE A 349 2.69 25.87 -14.25
N GLN A 350 2.21 25.15 -13.25
CA GLN A 350 1.73 25.70 -11.98
C GLN A 350 2.86 25.76 -10.93
N ASN A 351 2.69 26.59 -9.90
CA ASN A 351 3.69 26.80 -8.84
C ASN A 351 3.98 25.57 -7.95
N THR A 352 3.33 24.43 -8.16
CA THR A 352 3.75 23.14 -7.58
C THR A 352 4.96 22.55 -8.30
N LEU A 353 5.39 23.17 -9.40
CA LEU A 353 6.55 22.80 -10.19
C LEU A 353 7.55 23.95 -10.24
N ILE A 354 8.83 23.59 -10.26
CA ILE A 354 9.95 24.43 -10.66
C ILE A 354 10.35 24.01 -12.07
N ARG A 355 10.58 24.97 -12.96
CA ARG A 355 11.19 24.75 -14.27
C ARG A 355 12.66 25.13 -14.23
N PHE A 356 13.51 24.23 -14.72
CA PHE A 356 14.87 24.51 -15.14
C PHE A 356 14.93 24.47 -16.67
N ARG A 357 15.37 25.56 -17.30
CA ARG A 357 15.66 25.63 -18.73
C ARG A 357 17.15 25.75 -18.92
N ALA A 358 17.76 24.76 -19.58
CA ALA A 358 19.19 24.71 -19.81
C ALA A 358 19.68 25.96 -20.57
N GLY A 359 20.77 26.55 -20.12
CA GLY A 359 21.47 27.63 -20.83
C GLY A 359 22.38 27.10 -21.94
N ASP A 360 23.00 28.03 -22.66
CA ASP A 360 23.93 27.68 -23.73
C ASP A 360 25.10 26.82 -23.21
N GLY A 361 25.30 25.67 -23.85
CA GLY A 361 26.37 24.72 -23.49
C GLY A 361 25.96 23.61 -22.51
N ILE A 362 24.71 23.59 -22.05
CA ILE A 362 24.17 22.51 -21.22
C ILE A 362 23.18 21.68 -22.03
N GLU A 363 23.39 20.37 -22.07
CA GLU A 363 22.46 19.40 -22.63
C GLU A 363 21.28 19.17 -21.64
N PRO A 364 20.02 19.41 -22.04
CA PRO A 364 18.86 19.21 -21.16
C PRO A 364 18.77 17.83 -20.52
N GLU A 365 19.06 16.79 -21.29
CA GLU A 365 19.08 15.40 -20.82
C GLU A 365 20.20 15.15 -19.80
N TYR A 366 21.34 15.86 -19.89
CA TYR A 366 22.38 15.80 -18.87
C TYR A 366 21.92 16.48 -17.57
N ALA A 367 21.25 17.64 -17.67
CA ALA A 367 20.66 18.29 -16.50
C ALA A 367 19.63 17.41 -15.79
N LEU A 368 18.82 16.66 -16.55
CA LEU A 368 17.91 15.67 -16.00
C LEU A 368 18.66 14.58 -15.21
N LEU A 369 19.78 14.03 -15.73
CA LEU A 369 20.59 13.04 -15.00
C LEU A 369 21.12 13.61 -13.68
N VAL A 370 21.63 14.84 -13.69
CA VAL A 370 22.11 15.53 -12.48
C VAL A 370 21.00 15.68 -11.44
N PHE A 371 19.80 16.14 -11.84
CA PHE A 371 18.70 16.32 -10.90
C PHE A 371 18.11 14.99 -10.41
N ARG A 372 18.13 13.93 -11.22
CA ARG A 372 17.79 12.58 -10.76
C ARG A 372 18.80 12.09 -9.73
N HIS A 373 20.10 12.33 -9.94
CA HIS A 373 21.12 12.06 -8.92
C HIS A 373 20.85 12.81 -7.62
N TYR A 374 20.48 14.10 -7.67
CA TYR A 374 20.19 14.89 -6.46
C TYR A 374 18.96 14.41 -5.70
N MET A 375 17.95 13.91 -6.40
CA MET A 375 16.80 13.26 -5.77
C MET A 375 17.23 11.96 -5.06
N HIS A 376 17.93 11.06 -5.76
CA HIS A 376 18.27 9.73 -5.24
C HIS A 376 19.38 9.72 -4.19
N SER A 377 20.30 10.69 -4.23
CA SER A 377 21.36 10.83 -3.23
C SER A 377 20.90 11.55 -1.95
N GLY A 378 19.68 12.10 -1.93
CA GLY A 378 19.12 12.81 -0.78
C GLY A 378 19.47 14.30 -0.73
N VAL A 379 20.24 14.83 -1.70
CA VAL A 379 20.58 16.27 -1.79
C VAL A 379 19.32 17.14 -1.75
N PHE A 380 18.29 16.80 -2.53
CA PHE A 380 17.02 17.54 -2.51
C PHE A 380 16.29 17.45 -1.18
N ARG A 381 16.33 16.29 -0.53
CA ARG A 381 15.72 16.08 0.79
C ARG A 381 16.39 16.94 1.86
N GLU A 382 17.72 17.00 1.83
CA GLU A 382 18.55 17.74 2.79
C GLU A 382 18.30 19.25 2.73
N ILE A 383 18.18 19.80 1.52
CA ILE A 383 17.90 21.24 1.35
C ILE A 383 16.43 21.59 1.49
N ALA A 384 15.52 20.61 1.49
CA ALA A 384 14.08 20.89 1.55
C ALA A 384 13.67 21.38 2.95
N ARG A 385 12.65 22.25 3.00
CA ARG A 385 12.00 22.64 4.26
C ARG A 385 10.74 21.82 4.44
N TRP A 386 10.55 21.25 5.63
CA TRP A 386 9.46 20.31 5.88
C TRP A 386 8.38 20.92 6.76
N SER A 387 7.15 20.59 6.40
CA SER A 387 5.97 20.63 7.28
C SER A 387 5.60 19.18 7.65
N THR A 388 4.50 18.97 8.38
CA THR A 388 4.09 17.67 8.92
C THR A 388 4.20 16.51 7.90
N ASN A 389 3.77 16.71 6.65
CA ASN A 389 3.78 15.65 5.61
C ASN A 389 4.31 16.10 4.23
N ILE A 390 4.70 17.37 4.05
CA ILE A 390 5.13 17.92 2.76
C ILE A 390 6.48 18.61 2.92
N ALA A 391 7.43 18.20 2.08
CA ALA A 391 8.74 18.79 1.89
C ALA A 391 8.73 19.72 0.67
N HIS A 392 9.20 20.95 0.86
CA HIS A 392 9.32 21.95 -0.18
C HIS A 392 10.78 22.14 -0.57
N LEU A 393 11.12 21.90 -1.84
CA LEU A 393 12.47 22.09 -2.38
C LEU A 393 12.92 23.54 -2.21
N GLY A 394 12.03 24.49 -2.57
CA GLY A 394 12.26 25.92 -2.49
C GLY A 394 13.19 26.45 -3.60
N LEU A 395 12.68 27.44 -4.33
CA LEU A 395 13.34 28.02 -5.51
C LEU A 395 14.79 28.46 -5.23
N GLU A 396 15.01 29.28 -4.21
CA GLU A 396 16.34 29.84 -3.92
C GLU A 396 17.34 28.79 -3.44
N ARG A 397 16.88 27.75 -2.74
CA ARG A 397 17.75 26.65 -2.30
C ARG A 397 18.17 25.78 -3.48
N PHE A 398 17.23 25.47 -4.38
CA PHE A 398 17.53 24.78 -5.63
C PHE A 398 18.50 25.58 -6.53
N ARG A 399 18.29 26.89 -6.67
CA ARG A 399 19.18 27.78 -7.44
C ARG A 399 20.62 27.76 -6.94
N ALA A 400 20.81 27.68 -5.62
CA ALA A 400 22.13 27.71 -4.99
C ALA A 400 22.88 26.38 -5.06
N LEU A 401 22.22 25.27 -5.46
CA LEU A 401 22.89 23.98 -5.56
C LEU A 401 24.06 24.05 -6.56
N PRO A 402 25.20 23.40 -6.27
CA PRO A 402 26.24 23.21 -7.25
C PRO A 402 25.75 22.33 -8.39
N PHE A 403 26.30 22.52 -9.58
CA PHE A 403 26.00 21.80 -10.81
C PHE A 403 27.33 21.51 -11.53
N PRO A 404 27.66 20.24 -11.80
CA PRO A 404 28.85 19.88 -12.56
C PRO A 404 28.64 20.09 -14.06
N ILE A 405 29.66 20.58 -14.76
CA ILE A 405 29.60 20.93 -16.17
C ILE A 405 30.77 20.25 -16.89
N PRO A 406 30.56 19.11 -17.55
CA PRO A 406 31.51 18.54 -18.48
C PRO A 406 31.59 19.36 -19.77
N PRO A 407 32.64 19.20 -20.58
CA PRO A 407 32.63 19.58 -22.00
C PRO A 407 31.39 19.04 -22.72
N ARG A 408 30.88 19.79 -23.71
CA ARG A 408 29.60 19.49 -24.36
C ARG A 408 29.58 18.13 -25.06
N ASP A 409 30.68 17.73 -25.69
CA ASP A 409 30.85 16.42 -26.30
C ASP A 409 30.85 15.30 -25.24
N GLU A 410 31.40 15.55 -24.05
CA GLU A 410 31.35 14.62 -22.92
C GLU A 410 29.93 14.49 -22.35
N GLN A 411 29.18 15.60 -22.22
CA GLN A 411 27.75 15.56 -21.83
C GLN A 411 26.95 14.65 -22.76
N GLN A 412 27.11 14.79 -24.09
CA GLN A 412 26.41 13.98 -25.08
C GLN A 412 26.75 12.49 -24.96
N ARG A 413 28.02 12.15 -24.71
CA ARG A 413 28.45 10.76 -24.54
C ARG A 413 27.93 10.15 -23.23
N ILE A 414 27.94 10.91 -22.14
CA ILE A 414 27.34 10.52 -20.86
C ILE A 414 25.84 10.25 -21.04
N VAL A 415 25.11 11.16 -21.68
CA VAL A 415 23.67 11.00 -21.95
C VAL A 415 23.40 9.77 -22.80
N ALA A 416 24.18 9.54 -23.86
CA ALA A 416 24.00 8.38 -24.73
C ALA A 416 24.26 7.04 -24.00
N GLU A 417 25.26 6.99 -23.11
CA GLU A 417 25.52 5.80 -22.27
C GLU A 417 24.45 5.61 -21.21
N ALA A 418 24.09 6.67 -20.48
CA ALA A 418 23.05 6.62 -19.45
C ALA A 418 21.74 6.11 -20.04
N ARG A 419 21.29 6.70 -21.17
CA ARG A 419 20.06 6.29 -21.86
C ARG A 419 20.10 4.82 -22.23
N ARG A 420 21.17 4.34 -22.86
CA ARG A 420 21.33 2.92 -23.22
C ARG A 420 21.17 1.99 -22.00
N ARG A 421 21.83 2.29 -20.87
CA ARG A 421 21.77 1.44 -19.67
C ARG A 421 20.41 1.53 -18.98
N LEU A 422 19.85 2.73 -18.87
CA LEU A 422 18.54 2.96 -18.25
C LEU A 422 17.40 2.32 -19.05
N ASP A 423 17.45 2.36 -20.38
CA ASP A 423 16.47 1.70 -21.25
C ASP A 423 16.54 0.17 -21.09
N ALA A 424 17.75 -0.39 -20.98
CA ALA A 424 17.94 -1.82 -20.71
C ALA A 424 17.38 -2.22 -19.34
N ILE A 425 17.67 -1.45 -18.29
CA ILE A 425 17.12 -1.67 -16.94
C ILE A 425 15.59 -1.54 -16.95
N ALA A 426 15.03 -0.53 -17.63
CA ALA A 426 13.59 -0.37 -17.74
C ALA A 426 12.92 -1.59 -18.42
N GLY A 427 13.57 -2.18 -19.43
CA GLY A 427 13.14 -3.43 -20.04
C GLY A 427 13.13 -4.61 -19.05
N GLN A 428 14.21 -4.76 -18.28
CA GLN A 428 14.33 -5.81 -17.25
C GLN A 428 13.30 -5.63 -16.13
N THR A 429 13.11 -4.40 -15.64
CA THR A 429 12.12 -4.06 -14.63
C THR A 429 10.71 -4.46 -15.09
N ARG A 430 10.33 -4.14 -16.34
CA ARG A 430 9.03 -4.55 -16.90
C ARG A 430 8.89 -6.08 -16.95
N ALA A 431 9.93 -6.80 -17.37
CA ALA A 431 9.90 -8.26 -17.43
C ALA A 431 9.75 -8.92 -16.04
N VAL A 432 10.46 -8.38 -15.04
CA VAL A 432 10.38 -8.86 -13.65
C VAL A 432 9.00 -8.56 -13.05
N GLN A 433 8.47 -7.35 -13.26
CA GLN A 433 7.12 -6.98 -12.82
C GLN A 433 6.04 -7.87 -13.47
N ALA A 434 6.14 -8.13 -14.77
CA ALA A 434 5.24 -9.04 -15.47
C ALA A 434 5.32 -10.47 -14.90
N SER A 435 6.52 -10.93 -14.52
CA SER A 435 6.70 -12.25 -13.89
C SER A 435 6.06 -12.31 -12.50
N LEU A 436 6.24 -11.26 -11.68
CA LEU A 436 5.60 -11.15 -10.36
C LEU A 436 4.07 -11.14 -10.46
N ALA A 437 3.51 -10.46 -11.46
CA ALA A 437 2.07 -10.38 -11.67
C ALA A 437 1.42 -11.74 -11.99
N ARG A 438 2.18 -12.71 -12.50
CA ARG A 438 1.70 -14.06 -12.84
C ARG A 438 1.76 -15.07 -11.69
N LEU A 439 2.53 -14.80 -10.64
CA LEU A 439 2.68 -15.74 -9.52
C LEU A 439 1.36 -16.06 -8.81
N PRO A 440 0.44 -15.09 -8.57
CA PRO A 440 -0.86 -15.39 -7.98
C PRO A 440 -1.72 -16.32 -8.84
N GLU A 441 -1.64 -16.19 -10.16
CA GLU A 441 -2.35 -17.07 -11.11
C GLU A 441 -1.79 -18.50 -11.02
N PHE A 442 -0.46 -18.67 -11.00
CA PHE A 442 0.15 -19.99 -10.82
C PHE A 442 -0.16 -20.63 -9.47
N GLU A 443 -0.20 -19.84 -8.39
CA GLU A 443 -0.62 -20.34 -7.08
C GLU A 443 -2.07 -20.82 -7.12
N LEU A 444 -2.97 -20.05 -7.75
CA LEU A 444 -4.36 -20.45 -7.94
C LEU A 444 -4.49 -21.73 -8.76
N GLU A 445 -3.80 -21.84 -9.90
CA GLU A 445 -3.81 -23.04 -10.75
C GLU A 445 -3.31 -24.28 -10.01
N LEU A 446 -2.21 -24.16 -9.27
CA LEU A 446 -1.67 -25.24 -8.44
C LEU A 446 -2.68 -25.70 -7.39
N LEU A 447 -3.28 -24.76 -6.67
CA LEU A 447 -4.26 -25.04 -5.63
C LEU A 447 -5.56 -25.64 -6.23
N ALA A 448 -5.99 -25.15 -7.40
CA ALA A 448 -7.13 -25.69 -8.13
C ALA A 448 -6.86 -27.15 -8.56
N ALA A 449 -5.69 -27.44 -9.12
CA ALA A 449 -5.29 -28.80 -9.46
C ALA A 449 -5.24 -29.72 -8.23
N ALA A 450 -4.80 -29.19 -7.08
CA ALA A 450 -4.78 -29.95 -5.81
C ALA A 450 -6.18 -30.36 -5.37
N VAL A 451 -7.16 -29.46 -5.44
CA VAL A 451 -8.55 -29.74 -5.00
C VAL A 451 -9.41 -30.43 -6.06
N ALA A 452 -8.95 -30.48 -7.31
CA ALA A 452 -9.57 -31.25 -8.39
C ALA A 452 -9.02 -32.69 -8.51
N GLY A 453 -7.96 -33.02 -7.75
CA GLY A 453 -7.26 -34.30 -7.85
C GLY A 453 -6.37 -34.43 -9.09
N GLU A 454 -5.97 -33.31 -9.68
CA GLU A 454 -5.12 -33.27 -10.87
C GLU A 454 -3.62 -33.14 -10.50
N LEU A 455 -3.30 -32.93 -9.21
CA LEU A 455 -1.93 -32.71 -8.74
C LEU A 455 -1.12 -34.00 -8.55
N THR A 456 -1.78 -35.10 -8.19
CA THR A 456 -1.15 -36.41 -7.94
C THR A 456 -1.92 -37.52 -8.64
N PRO A 457 -1.25 -38.60 -9.10
CA PRO A 457 -1.94 -39.80 -9.55
C PRO A 457 -2.75 -40.45 -8.42
N GLN A 458 -3.92 -40.98 -8.79
CA GLN A 458 -4.83 -41.72 -7.92
C GLN A 458 -4.33 -43.16 -7.75
N ASP A 459 -4.45 -43.68 -6.53
CA ASP A 459 -4.13 -45.08 -6.23
C ASP A 459 -5.43 -45.86 -5.97
N PRO A 460 -5.76 -46.87 -6.81
CA PRO A 460 -6.94 -47.72 -6.62
C PRO A 460 -6.97 -48.50 -5.29
N HIS A 461 -5.85 -48.60 -4.57
CA HIS A 461 -5.76 -49.29 -3.29
C HIS A 461 -6.04 -48.40 -2.08
N ASP A 462 -6.18 -47.09 -2.28
CA ASP A 462 -6.53 -46.19 -1.19
C ASP A 462 -7.97 -46.44 -0.69
N GLU A 463 -8.19 -46.36 0.64
CA GLU A 463 -9.54 -46.39 1.23
C GLU A 463 -10.37 -45.22 0.68
N PRO A 464 -11.44 -45.45 -0.10
CA PRO A 464 -12.26 -44.38 -0.65
C PRO A 464 -12.84 -43.50 0.47
N SER A 465 -12.96 -42.19 0.23
CA SER A 465 -13.48 -41.29 1.26
C SER A 465 -14.93 -41.59 1.67
N SER A 466 -15.69 -42.27 0.80
CA SER A 466 -17.02 -42.81 1.12
C SER A 466 -16.99 -43.86 2.23
N GLU A 467 -15.95 -44.71 2.30
CA GLU A 467 -15.79 -45.71 3.37
C GLU A 467 -15.37 -45.04 4.68
N LEU A 468 -14.46 -44.06 4.59
CA LEU A 468 -14.06 -43.23 5.74
C LEU A 468 -15.27 -42.50 6.36
N LEU A 469 -16.14 -41.93 5.51
CA LEU A 469 -17.39 -41.28 5.90
C LEU A 469 -18.33 -42.24 6.64
N GLN A 470 -18.48 -43.47 6.14
CA GLN A 470 -19.31 -44.49 6.79
C GLN A 470 -18.73 -44.92 8.15
N ARG A 471 -17.41 -45.03 8.26
CA ARG A 471 -16.71 -45.49 9.47
C ARG A 471 -16.71 -44.45 10.58
N LEU A 472 -16.46 -43.17 10.26
CA LEU A 472 -16.28 -42.11 11.25
C LEU A 472 -17.53 -41.26 11.49
N GLY A 473 -18.46 -41.23 10.53
CA GLY A 473 -19.66 -40.37 10.59
C GLY A 473 -19.32 -38.88 10.66
N PRO A 474 -20.34 -37.99 10.81
CA PRO A 474 -20.10 -36.56 10.97
C PRO A 474 -19.38 -36.26 12.30
N PRO A 475 -18.64 -35.14 12.37
CA PRO A 475 -18.00 -34.72 13.61
C PRO A 475 -19.05 -34.55 14.72
N ARG A 476 -18.72 -35.00 15.93
CA ARG A 476 -19.59 -34.79 17.10
C ARG A 476 -19.72 -33.29 17.35
N LYS A 477 -20.94 -32.75 17.25
CA LYS A 477 -21.22 -31.39 17.69
C LYS A 477 -20.93 -31.33 19.19
N THR A 478 -19.89 -30.60 19.59
CA THR A 478 -19.54 -30.41 21.00
C THR A 478 -20.76 -29.86 21.75
N GLN A 479 -21.36 -30.65 22.65
CA GLN A 479 -22.58 -30.33 23.40
C GLN A 479 -22.44 -29.12 24.35
N ALA A 480 -21.22 -28.61 24.54
CA ALA A 480 -20.95 -27.37 25.25
C ALA A 480 -21.31 -26.16 24.37
N THR A 481 -22.60 -25.94 24.14
CA THR A 481 -23.10 -24.59 23.87
C THR A 481 -22.93 -23.75 25.13
N LEU A 482 -22.51 -22.48 25.03
CA LEU A 482 -22.44 -21.56 26.18
C LEU A 482 -23.77 -21.48 26.98
N SER A 483 -24.89 -21.90 26.38
CA SER A 483 -26.20 -22.05 27.03
C SER A 483 -26.30 -23.25 27.98
N SER A 484 -25.58 -24.36 27.76
CA SER A 484 -25.57 -25.53 28.66
C SER A 484 -24.61 -25.38 29.85
N LEU A 485 -23.64 -24.47 29.77
CA LEU A 485 -22.70 -24.13 30.85
C LEU A 485 -23.26 -23.15 31.91
N ARG A 486 -24.53 -22.74 31.76
CA ARG A 486 -25.25 -21.88 32.74
C ARG A 486 -25.97 -22.68 33.84
N GLY A 487 -25.71 -23.98 33.94
CA GLY A 487 -26.31 -24.87 34.93
C GLY A 487 -25.32 -25.24 36.03
N ASP A 488 -25.05 -24.32 36.95
CA ASP A 488 -25.12 -24.62 38.40
C ASP A 488 -24.91 -23.36 39.25
N THR A 489 -25.89 -23.11 40.12
CA THR A 489 -25.95 -22.11 41.19
C THR A 489 -25.53 -20.67 40.85
N MET A 490 -26.44 -19.92 40.23
CA MET A 490 -26.56 -18.48 40.48
C MET A 490 -27.99 -18.19 40.95
N PRO A 491 -28.20 -17.53 42.10
CA PRO A 491 -29.55 -17.16 42.53
C PRO A 491 -30.19 -16.30 41.45
N LYS A 492 -31.49 -16.53 41.17
CA LYS A 492 -32.28 -15.77 40.19
C LYS A 492 -31.91 -14.30 40.26
N ARG A 493 -31.20 -13.82 39.23
CA ARG A 493 -30.86 -12.42 39.08
C ARG A 493 -32.18 -11.65 39.11
N ARG A 494 -32.35 -10.75 40.08
CA ARG A 494 -33.33 -9.67 39.97
C ARG A 494 -33.10 -9.00 38.61
N PRO A 495 -34.15 -8.58 37.88
CA PRO A 495 -33.97 -7.87 36.63
C PRO A 495 -32.99 -6.72 36.90
N ARG A 496 -31.88 -6.71 36.15
CA ARG A 496 -31.00 -5.54 36.13
C ARG A 496 -31.90 -4.36 35.75
N PRO A 497 -31.84 -3.23 36.47
CA PRO A 497 -32.44 -2.02 35.94
C PRO A 497 -31.85 -1.84 34.55
N THR A 498 -32.72 -1.59 33.57
CA THR A 498 -32.34 -1.13 32.24
C THR A 498 -31.27 -0.08 32.47
N ARG A 499 -30.03 -0.37 32.08
CA ARG A 499 -28.99 0.66 32.02
C ARG A 499 -29.54 1.59 30.96
N GLN A 500 -30.11 2.71 31.40
CA GLN A 500 -30.55 3.77 30.51
C GLN A 500 -29.35 4.00 29.59
N ALA A 501 -29.59 3.95 28.28
CA ALA A 501 -28.62 4.47 27.34
C ALA A 501 -28.27 5.86 27.87
N GLU A 502 -26.99 6.10 28.18
CA GLU A 502 -26.57 7.47 28.41
C GLU A 502 -27.02 8.26 27.20
N PRO A 503 -27.78 9.36 27.41
CA PRO A 503 -28.38 10.08 26.31
C PRO A 503 -27.26 10.51 25.37
N THR A 504 -27.27 10.00 24.14
CA THR A 504 -26.37 10.48 23.09
C THR A 504 -26.68 11.97 22.91
N PRO A 505 -25.72 12.88 23.12
CA PRO A 505 -25.96 14.32 22.99
C PRO A 505 -26.51 14.63 21.61
N ASP A 506 -27.59 15.42 21.54
CA ASP A 506 -28.12 15.93 20.29
C ASP A 506 -27.17 17.01 19.75
N LEU A 507 -26.34 16.63 18.78
CA LEU A 507 -25.33 17.51 18.19
C LEU A 507 -25.94 18.77 17.57
N ALA A 508 -27.19 18.72 17.08
CA ALA A 508 -27.85 19.90 16.52
C ALA A 508 -28.30 20.88 17.62
N ALA A 509 -28.65 20.37 18.81
CA ALA A 509 -28.92 21.22 19.98
C ALA A 509 -27.63 21.89 20.48
N VAL A 510 -26.52 21.14 20.55
CA VAL A 510 -25.20 21.68 20.93
C VAL A 510 -24.75 22.79 19.96
N LEU A 511 -24.96 22.61 18.65
CA LEU A 511 -24.69 23.66 17.66
C LEU A 511 -25.59 24.89 17.88
N LYS A 512 -26.89 24.72 18.14
CA LYS A 512 -27.81 25.86 18.42
C LYS A 512 -27.42 26.64 19.67
N GLU A 513 -26.99 25.95 20.71
CA GLU A 513 -26.52 26.57 21.96
C GLU A 513 -25.20 27.35 21.76
N ASN A 514 -24.43 26.99 20.73
CA ASN A 514 -23.15 27.62 20.39
C ASN A 514 -23.22 28.49 19.13
N GLY A 515 -24.38 29.11 18.84
CA GLY A 515 -24.51 30.11 17.77
C GLY A 515 -24.76 29.55 16.37
N GLY A 516 -25.05 28.26 16.24
CA GLY A 516 -25.52 27.61 15.02
C GLY A 516 -24.42 27.01 14.14
N SER A 517 -23.14 27.29 14.43
CA SER A 517 -21.97 26.77 13.70
C SER A 517 -20.80 26.49 14.64
N LEU A 518 -20.13 25.35 14.50
CA LEU A 518 -18.87 25.04 15.20
C LEU A 518 -17.92 24.24 14.30
N PRO A 519 -16.59 24.40 14.45
CA PRO A 519 -15.60 23.46 13.94
C PRO A 519 -15.80 22.06 14.55
N LEU A 520 -15.58 21.01 13.76
CA LEU A 520 -15.71 19.60 14.20
C LEU A 520 -14.99 19.28 15.53
N PRO A 521 -13.74 19.72 15.79
CA PRO A 521 -13.06 19.46 17.06
C PRO A 521 -13.72 20.15 18.26
N GLU A 522 -14.33 21.32 18.05
CA GLU A 522 -15.03 22.07 19.09
C GLU A 522 -16.40 21.46 19.38
N LEU A 523 -17.13 21.01 18.35
CA LEU A 523 -18.38 20.27 18.52
C LEU A 523 -18.15 18.97 19.30
N PHE A 524 -17.04 18.26 19.03
CA PHE A 524 -16.65 17.07 19.79
C PHE A 524 -16.49 17.35 21.28
N ALA A 525 -15.75 18.41 21.61
CA ALA A 525 -15.48 18.80 22.98
C ALA A 525 -16.75 19.29 23.71
N GLN A 526 -17.56 20.13 23.05
CA GLN A 526 -18.79 20.69 23.61
C GLN A 526 -19.90 19.64 23.79
N ALA A 527 -19.92 18.60 22.95
CA ALA A 527 -20.86 17.49 23.10
C ALA A 527 -20.48 16.51 24.24
N GLY A 528 -19.40 16.76 24.98
CA GLY A 528 -19.04 15.99 26.17
C GLY A 528 -18.41 14.62 25.89
N TYR A 529 -17.93 14.37 24.67
CA TYR A 529 -17.21 13.14 24.33
C TYR A 529 -15.75 13.21 24.82
N ASN A 530 -15.20 12.07 25.21
CA ASN A 530 -13.81 11.97 25.67
C ASN A 530 -12.93 11.49 24.51
N ARG A 531 -11.98 12.31 24.09
CA ARG A 531 -11.09 12.02 22.94
C ARG A 531 -10.14 10.86 23.21
N ASP A 532 -9.85 10.57 24.48
CA ASP A 532 -8.91 9.53 24.88
C ASP A 532 -9.58 8.14 24.97
N LEU A 533 -10.90 8.05 24.79
CA LEU A 533 -11.67 6.81 24.78
C LEU A 533 -12.14 6.48 23.35
N PRO A 534 -11.60 5.43 22.69
CA PRO A 534 -11.97 5.06 21.32
C PRO A 534 -13.48 4.88 21.11
N GLU A 535 -14.18 4.31 22.09
CA GLU A 535 -15.63 4.15 22.08
C GLU A 535 -16.40 5.49 22.03
N HIS A 536 -15.91 6.55 22.69
CA HIS A 536 -16.54 7.87 22.66
C HIS A 536 -16.29 8.56 21.32
N VAL A 537 -15.13 8.31 20.71
CA VAL A 537 -14.82 8.78 19.36
C VAL A 537 -15.76 8.14 18.34
N GLU A 538 -15.95 6.82 18.41
CA GLU A 538 -16.87 6.09 17.53
C GLU A 538 -18.33 6.54 17.71
N LEU A 539 -18.80 6.71 18.96
CA LEU A 539 -20.15 7.17 19.25
C LEU A 539 -20.42 8.59 18.72
N PHE A 540 -19.45 9.50 18.84
CA PHE A 540 -19.56 10.85 18.28
C PHE A 540 -19.71 10.83 16.76
N TYR A 541 -18.84 10.09 16.04
CA TYR A 541 -18.91 10.03 14.58
C TYR A 541 -20.15 9.31 14.08
N LEU A 542 -20.68 8.33 14.83
CA LEU A 542 -21.97 7.71 14.54
C LEU A 542 -23.13 8.70 14.69
N ALA A 543 -23.14 9.49 15.77
CA ALA A 543 -24.14 10.53 16.01
C ALA A 543 -24.07 11.63 14.92
N LEU A 544 -22.86 12.06 14.56
CA LEU A 544 -22.63 13.04 13.50
C LEU A 544 -23.09 12.52 12.14
N ARG A 545 -22.79 11.26 11.81
CA ARG A 545 -23.24 10.62 10.56
C ARG A 545 -24.76 10.56 10.45
N ASN A 546 -25.45 10.33 11.56
CA ASN A 546 -26.92 10.29 11.60
C ASN A 546 -27.55 11.69 11.44
N ALA A 547 -26.86 12.74 11.87
CA ALA A 547 -27.32 14.12 11.78
C ALA A 547 -26.95 14.82 10.46
N LEU A 548 -25.83 14.40 9.84
CA LEU A 548 -25.33 14.94 8.56
C LEU A 548 -26.32 14.72 7.41
N GLY A 549 -26.66 15.79 6.71
CA GLY A 549 -27.63 15.77 5.60
C GLY A 549 -29.09 15.80 6.04
N GLY A 550 -29.34 15.81 7.35
CA GLY A 550 -30.65 16.07 7.96
C GLY A 550 -30.63 17.40 8.72
N THR A 551 -30.27 17.34 10.01
CA THR A 551 -30.29 18.49 10.92
C THR A 551 -28.99 19.28 10.95
N ILE A 552 -27.89 18.73 10.42
CA ILE A 552 -26.56 19.34 10.36
C ILE A 552 -26.02 19.26 8.93
N ARG A 553 -25.36 20.31 8.46
CA ARG A 553 -24.65 20.37 7.18
C ARG A 553 -23.19 20.75 7.37
N LEU A 554 -22.35 20.34 6.43
CA LEU A 554 -20.93 20.66 6.41
C LEU A 554 -20.70 21.90 5.53
N THR A 555 -20.03 22.92 6.05
CA THR A 555 -19.76 24.18 5.34
C THR A 555 -18.26 24.45 5.32
N GLY A 556 -17.52 23.81 4.41
CA GLY A 556 -16.07 24.04 4.26
C GLY A 556 -15.37 22.92 3.51
N ASP A 557 -14.17 23.20 3.01
CA ASP A 557 -13.41 22.31 2.13
C ASP A 557 -12.01 22.03 2.73
N ALA A 558 -11.96 21.34 3.89
CA ALA A 558 -10.71 20.81 4.47
C ALA A 558 -10.98 19.69 5.51
N ALA A 559 -10.26 18.58 5.38
CA ALA A 559 -10.46 17.33 6.13
C ALA A 559 -10.07 17.36 7.63
N GLU A 560 -9.58 18.48 8.17
CA GLU A 560 -9.21 18.58 9.60
C GLU A 560 -9.89 19.72 10.37
N ASN A 561 -10.58 20.66 9.71
CA ASN A 561 -11.29 21.78 10.35
C ASN A 561 -12.63 22.07 9.64
N ALA A 562 -13.39 21.03 9.29
CA ALA A 562 -14.70 21.22 8.69
C ALA A 562 -15.64 21.94 9.68
N GLU A 563 -16.25 23.05 9.26
CA GLU A 563 -17.33 23.70 9.99
C GLU A 563 -18.63 22.93 9.80
N LEU A 564 -19.38 22.78 10.89
CA LEU A 564 -20.67 22.13 10.95
C LEU A 564 -21.72 23.15 11.37
N GLU A 565 -22.74 23.30 10.55
CA GLU A 565 -23.85 24.23 10.78
C GLU A 565 -25.17 23.48 10.93
N VAL A 566 -26.09 24.05 11.71
CA VAL A 566 -27.49 23.56 11.71
C VAL A 566 -28.12 23.81 10.34
N ALA A 567 -28.75 22.80 9.77
CA ALA A 567 -29.51 22.95 8.54
C ALA A 567 -30.86 23.65 8.84
N ASP A 568 -31.15 24.75 8.16
CA ASP A 568 -32.47 25.38 8.21
C ASP A 568 -33.53 24.42 7.65
N ALA A 569 -34.64 24.25 8.38
CA ALA A 569 -35.77 23.46 7.92
C ALA A 569 -36.36 24.11 6.66
N ALA A 570 -36.32 23.40 5.54
CA ALA A 570 -37.05 23.77 4.33
C ALA A 570 -38.55 23.55 4.48
#